data_AF-A0A1B2CTR1-F1
#
_entry.id   AF-A0A1B2CTR1-F1
#
_cell.length_a   1.000
_cell.length_b   1.000
_cell.length_c   1.000
_cell.angle_alpha   90.00
_cell.angle_beta   90.00
_cell.angle_gamma   90.00
#
_symmetry.space_group_name_H-M   'P 1'
#
loop_
_entity.id
_entity.type
_entity.pdbx_description
1 polymer ?
#
loop_
_entity_poly.entity_id
_entity_poly.type
_entity_poly.pdbx_seq_one_letter_code
_entity_poly.pdbx_strand_id
1 'polypeptide(L)'
;MIAVLQAPPAADAVREGLAAAAELAAAGGMPRPECRGQLLRPLLAYGAARALSADGDPSPEFWCGALAVQLAHEASLVHDDIIDQASTRRGAPTVAAAKGIGPALVLGDHLLSAAYRMAAETGSLAYARLFARAVERTIAGEAAQGRAAGRRLSWDEYREIALGKAGELMGCAVALPAVLAGRADADALFELGRRMGLVYQMLDDVLDYCPAAETGKPALGDYAQGRWTWLLDEVDGAALGGSADDLAARLHTAAEGGTPLRRCLARLEAEADALAAELRAALPGDDVLPGLLAQWIDGARDTVSREEAARRLASAVQFSASLRESDEGAARDVSSPAPADRLPVPALAATGVMPADPNPAPAIARSASARLLARVPADGDCERYFAVNSRSFRFAARFFPPGEWERVARVYAFCRVTDDLVDGGEAEAEEMLDEWMHLARRAHDGHGTGIALLDRVMRETASAGVPFTYAAELAAGMRMDLRMQRYADMAGLRVYTHRVAAVVGLWITELAGVRAPRVLAARERWGTPCSSPTSCATWEKTGGAAGCTCRRTSCGSTALRRMRSAACAAAARRTRRTAA
;
A
#
# COMPACT_ATOMS: atom_id res chain seq x y z
N MET A 1 0.03 3.39 -5.92
CA MET A 1 -0.08 4.11 -7.21
C MET A 1 -1.54 4.20 -7.60
N ILE A 2 -2.32 5.25 -7.37
CA ILE A 2 -2.03 6.66 -7.13
C ILE A 2 -3.04 7.09 -6.05
N ALA A 3 -2.59 7.31 -4.81
CA ALA A 3 -3.42 7.91 -3.76
C ALA A 3 -3.49 9.45 -3.90
N VAL A 4 -2.93 9.97 -5.00
CA VAL A 4 -2.77 11.39 -5.31
C VAL A 4 -3.98 11.95 -6.06
N LEU A 5 -4.83 11.10 -6.62
CA LEU A 5 -6.04 11.53 -7.32
C LEU A 5 -7.22 11.39 -6.37
N GLN A 6 -7.73 12.53 -5.89
CA GLN A 6 -9.06 12.55 -5.30
C GLN A 6 -10.05 12.05 -6.36
N ALA A 7 -11.06 11.28 -5.94
CA ALA A 7 -12.10 10.85 -6.87
C ALA A 7 -12.74 12.12 -7.46
N PRO A 8 -12.70 12.33 -8.78
CA PRO A 8 -13.26 13.53 -9.37
C PRO A 8 -14.77 13.58 -9.08
N PRO A 9 -15.39 14.78 -9.07
CA PRO A 9 -16.80 14.99 -8.70
C PRO A 9 -17.83 14.21 -9.54
N ALA A 10 -17.40 13.46 -10.57
CA ALA A 10 -18.21 12.58 -11.41
C ALA A 10 -18.09 11.08 -11.09
N ALA A 11 -17.26 10.68 -10.12
CA ALA A 11 -16.96 9.27 -9.86
C ALA A 11 -18.19 8.46 -9.44
N ASP A 12 -19.13 9.06 -8.72
CA ASP A 12 -20.34 8.38 -8.27
C ASP A 12 -21.31 8.11 -9.44
N ALA A 13 -21.51 9.10 -10.33
CA ALA A 13 -22.32 8.93 -11.53
C ALA A 13 -21.74 7.84 -12.46
N VAL A 14 -20.41 7.79 -12.60
CA VAL A 14 -19.73 6.72 -13.36
C VAL A 14 -19.94 5.35 -12.72
N ARG A 15 -19.84 5.25 -11.40
CA ARG A 15 -20.08 3.98 -10.69
C ARG A 15 -21.52 3.51 -10.85
N GLU A 16 -22.49 4.41 -10.76
CA GLU A 16 -23.91 4.10 -10.91
C GLU A 16 -24.23 3.62 -12.34
N GLY A 17 -23.77 4.36 -13.35
CA GLY A 17 -23.96 3.99 -14.76
C GLY A 17 -23.31 2.65 -15.13
N LEU A 18 -22.07 2.43 -14.69
CA LEU A 18 -21.40 1.14 -14.89
C LEU A 18 -22.08 0.00 -14.13
N ALA A 19 -22.62 0.26 -12.94
CA ALA A 19 -23.34 -0.77 -12.19
C ALA A 19 -24.58 -1.24 -12.94
N ALA A 20 -25.34 -0.31 -13.53
CA ALA A 20 -26.50 -0.65 -14.36
C ALA A 20 -26.11 -1.49 -15.59
N ALA A 21 -25.07 -1.09 -16.33
CA ALA A 21 -24.57 -1.89 -17.45
C ALA A 21 -24.02 -3.26 -17.02
N ALA A 22 -23.41 -3.34 -15.84
CA ALA A 22 -22.88 -4.60 -15.31
C ALA A 22 -23.99 -5.57 -14.88
N GLU A 23 -25.15 -5.07 -14.43
CA GLU A 23 -26.33 -5.91 -14.19
C GLU A 23 -26.89 -6.49 -15.51
N LEU A 24 -26.93 -5.69 -16.58
CA LEU A 24 -27.28 -6.18 -17.92
C LEU A 24 -26.31 -7.29 -18.37
N ALA A 25 -25.00 -7.09 -18.16
CA ALA A 25 -24.00 -8.08 -18.47
C ALA A 25 -24.22 -9.39 -17.68
N ALA A 26 -24.47 -9.28 -16.38
CA ALA A 26 -24.71 -10.42 -15.49
C ALA A 26 -25.98 -11.20 -15.87
N ALA A 27 -27.06 -10.51 -16.25
CA ALA A 27 -28.28 -11.14 -16.75
C ALA A 27 -28.03 -11.96 -18.03
N GLY A 28 -27.07 -11.55 -18.85
CA GLY A 28 -26.58 -12.28 -20.02
C GLY A 28 -25.53 -13.37 -19.74
N GLY A 29 -25.31 -13.72 -18.47
CA GLY A 29 -24.36 -14.75 -18.02
C GLY A 29 -22.89 -14.34 -18.04
N MET A 30 -22.58 -13.04 -18.20
CA MET A 30 -21.20 -12.53 -18.24
C MET A 30 -20.64 -12.26 -16.82
N PRO A 31 -19.31 -12.27 -16.66
CA PRO A 31 -18.66 -11.90 -15.41
C PRO A 31 -18.99 -10.46 -15.07
N ARG A 32 -19.35 -10.24 -13.80
CA ARG A 32 -19.50 -8.89 -13.27
C ARG A 32 -18.12 -8.36 -12.90
N PRO A 33 -17.63 -7.28 -13.53
CA PRO A 33 -16.40 -6.64 -13.09
C PRO A 33 -16.59 -6.06 -11.69
N GLU A 34 -15.53 -6.04 -10.89
CA GLU A 34 -15.62 -5.45 -9.56
C GLU A 34 -15.78 -3.92 -9.62
N CYS A 35 -15.47 -3.29 -10.77
CA CYS A 35 -15.50 -1.85 -11.00
C CYS A 35 -14.80 -1.06 -9.88
N ARG A 36 -13.71 -1.62 -9.36
CA ARG A 36 -12.91 -1.03 -8.28
C ARG A 36 -11.79 -0.14 -8.84
N GLY A 37 -11.30 0.75 -7.99
CA GLY A 37 -10.21 1.68 -8.32
C GLY A 37 -10.73 2.99 -8.87
N GLN A 38 -9.86 3.71 -9.59
CA GLN A 38 -10.14 5.07 -10.05
C GLN A 38 -11.12 5.15 -11.21
N LEU A 39 -11.35 4.04 -11.94
CA LEU A 39 -12.24 4.01 -13.10
C LEU A 39 -11.91 5.09 -14.14
N LEU A 40 -10.61 5.27 -14.38
CA LEU A 40 -10.10 6.35 -15.23
C LEU A 40 -10.72 6.30 -16.63
N ARG A 41 -10.68 5.16 -17.32
CA ARG A 41 -11.20 5.05 -18.70
C ARG A 41 -12.71 5.38 -18.78
N PRO A 42 -13.58 4.84 -17.91
CA PRO A 42 -14.97 5.29 -17.82
C PRO A 42 -15.16 6.78 -17.51
N LEU A 43 -14.32 7.36 -16.65
CA LEU A 43 -14.35 8.81 -16.37
C LEU A 43 -14.01 9.64 -17.61
N LEU A 44 -13.05 9.20 -18.42
CA LEU A 44 -12.70 9.86 -19.68
C LEU A 44 -13.89 9.85 -20.65
N ALA A 45 -14.52 8.68 -20.81
CA ALA A 45 -15.73 8.55 -21.63
C ALA A 45 -16.85 9.47 -21.14
N TYR A 46 -17.06 9.52 -19.82
CA TYR A 46 -18.12 10.32 -19.22
C TYR A 46 -17.87 11.82 -19.35
N GLY A 47 -16.63 12.29 -19.17
CA GLY A 47 -16.25 13.69 -19.41
C GLY A 47 -16.53 14.12 -20.85
N ALA A 48 -16.12 13.30 -21.82
CA ALA A 48 -16.43 13.53 -23.23
C ALA A 48 -17.95 13.51 -23.51
N ALA A 49 -18.70 12.60 -22.90
CA ALA A 49 -20.15 12.53 -23.08
C ALA A 49 -20.85 13.78 -22.56
N ARG A 50 -20.43 14.30 -21.40
CA ARG A 50 -20.95 15.54 -20.82
C ARG A 50 -20.66 16.76 -21.68
N ALA A 51 -19.48 16.82 -22.28
CA ALA A 51 -19.10 17.89 -23.19
C ALA A 51 -20.00 17.94 -24.44
N LEU A 52 -20.36 16.76 -24.95
CA LEU A 52 -21.05 16.59 -26.22
C LEU A 52 -22.58 16.56 -26.09
N SER A 53 -23.10 16.37 -24.86
CA SER A 53 -24.54 16.26 -24.60
C SER A 53 -25.06 17.57 -24.02
N ALA A 54 -25.98 18.22 -24.74
CA ALA A 54 -26.53 19.51 -24.31
C ALA A 54 -27.44 19.40 -23.08
N ASP A 55 -28.21 18.31 -22.88
CA ASP A 55 -29.26 18.26 -21.85
C ASP A 55 -29.67 16.84 -21.36
N GLY A 56 -28.76 15.84 -21.28
CA GLY A 56 -29.17 14.48 -20.88
C GLY A 56 -28.11 13.62 -20.20
N ASP A 57 -28.59 12.71 -19.34
CA ASP A 57 -27.78 11.61 -18.81
C ASP A 57 -27.31 10.69 -19.95
N PRO A 58 -26.11 10.09 -19.85
CA PRO A 58 -25.62 9.19 -20.89
C PRO A 58 -26.56 8.00 -21.10
N SER A 59 -26.74 7.61 -22.36
CA SER A 59 -27.67 6.53 -22.73
C SER A 59 -27.21 5.15 -22.21
N PRO A 60 -28.10 4.15 -22.13
CA PRO A 60 -27.72 2.77 -21.81
C PRO A 60 -26.62 2.21 -22.72
N GLU A 61 -26.67 2.54 -24.02
CA GLU A 61 -25.68 2.13 -25.02
C GLU A 61 -24.30 2.74 -24.75
N PHE A 62 -24.26 4.00 -24.31
CA PHE A 62 -23.02 4.62 -23.83
C PHE A 62 -22.43 3.84 -22.65
N TRP A 63 -23.25 3.48 -21.65
CA TRP A 63 -22.75 2.72 -20.51
C TRP A 63 -22.28 1.31 -20.89
N CYS A 64 -22.88 0.69 -21.90
CA CYS A 64 -22.38 -0.55 -22.48
C CYS A 64 -20.97 -0.38 -23.08
N GLY A 65 -20.74 0.68 -23.84
CA GLY A 65 -19.42 1.00 -24.39
C GLY A 65 -18.38 1.32 -23.31
N ALA A 66 -18.76 2.12 -22.30
CA ALA A 66 -17.88 2.45 -21.18
C ALA A 66 -17.50 1.19 -20.36
N LEU A 67 -18.47 0.27 -20.17
CA LEU A 67 -18.23 -1.01 -19.52
C LEU A 67 -17.33 -1.92 -20.37
N ALA A 68 -17.48 -1.93 -21.70
CA ALA A 68 -16.60 -2.68 -22.60
C ALA A 68 -15.13 -2.27 -22.42
N VAL A 69 -14.84 -0.97 -22.39
CA VAL A 69 -13.47 -0.47 -22.16
C VAL A 69 -12.97 -0.85 -20.76
N GLN A 70 -13.82 -0.78 -19.74
CA GLN A 70 -13.45 -1.16 -18.38
C GLN A 70 -13.17 -2.66 -18.25
N LEU A 71 -13.97 -3.51 -18.89
CA LEU A 71 -13.77 -4.97 -18.92
C LEU A 71 -12.47 -5.36 -19.63
N ALA A 72 -12.17 -4.73 -20.77
CA ALA A 72 -10.90 -4.94 -21.46
C ALA A 72 -9.70 -4.54 -20.58
N HIS A 73 -9.81 -3.43 -19.84
CA HIS A 73 -8.79 -3.03 -18.88
C HIS A 73 -8.66 -4.02 -17.70
N GLU A 74 -9.76 -4.52 -17.14
CA GLU A 74 -9.70 -5.51 -16.08
C GLU A 74 -9.10 -6.85 -16.57
N ALA A 75 -9.42 -7.26 -17.80
CA ALA A 75 -8.78 -8.41 -18.44
C ALA A 75 -7.26 -8.21 -18.58
N SER A 76 -6.82 -7.02 -19.04
CA SER A 76 -5.39 -6.71 -19.17
C SER A 76 -4.67 -6.83 -17.83
N LEU A 77 -5.25 -6.32 -16.74
CA LEU A 77 -4.63 -6.42 -15.40
C LEU A 77 -4.46 -7.86 -14.93
N VAL A 78 -5.42 -8.74 -15.22
CA VAL A 78 -5.34 -10.17 -14.86
C VAL A 78 -4.24 -10.86 -15.67
N HIS A 79 -4.11 -10.54 -16.96
CA HIS A 79 -3.05 -11.08 -17.81
C HIS A 79 -1.67 -10.52 -17.44
N ASP A 80 -1.56 -9.23 -17.15
CA ASP A 80 -0.33 -8.59 -16.69
C ASP A 80 0.16 -9.21 -15.37
N ASP A 81 -0.75 -9.52 -14.43
CA ASP A 81 -0.41 -10.21 -13.19
C ASP A 81 0.27 -11.58 -13.44
N ILE A 82 -0.09 -12.27 -14.52
CA ILE A 82 0.52 -13.54 -14.93
C ILE A 82 1.89 -13.29 -15.57
N ILE A 83 1.95 -12.37 -16.53
CA ILE A 83 3.17 -12.05 -17.29
C ILE A 83 4.27 -11.52 -16.37
N ASP A 84 3.93 -10.59 -15.48
CA ASP A 84 4.85 -9.96 -14.53
C ASP A 84 5.11 -10.83 -13.29
N GLN A 85 4.47 -12.01 -13.18
CA GLN A 85 4.53 -12.89 -12.00
C GLN A 85 4.20 -12.13 -10.69
N ALA A 86 3.24 -11.21 -10.75
CA ALA A 86 2.91 -10.36 -9.63
C ALA A 86 2.18 -11.15 -8.53
N SER A 87 2.69 -11.06 -7.30
CA SER A 87 2.07 -11.69 -6.12
C SER A 87 0.91 -10.90 -5.54
N THR A 88 0.88 -9.57 -5.74
CA THR A 88 -0.18 -8.69 -5.24
C THR A 88 -0.59 -7.59 -6.23
N ARG A 89 -1.87 -7.22 -6.21
CA ARG A 89 -2.46 -6.09 -6.94
C ARG A 89 -3.36 -5.32 -5.98
N ARG A 90 -3.17 -3.99 -5.89
CA ARG A 90 -3.96 -3.09 -5.02
C ARG A 90 -4.04 -3.56 -3.55
N GLY A 91 -2.96 -4.16 -3.04
CA GLY A 91 -2.86 -4.65 -1.66
C GLY A 91 -3.56 -5.98 -1.39
N ALA A 92 -4.11 -6.64 -2.42
CA ALA A 92 -4.66 -7.99 -2.34
C ALA A 92 -3.82 -8.96 -3.19
N PRO A 93 -3.81 -10.27 -2.88
CA PRO A 93 -3.21 -11.28 -3.76
C PRO A 93 -3.82 -11.21 -5.17
N THR A 94 -2.98 -11.38 -6.20
CA THR A 94 -3.46 -11.51 -7.58
C THR A 94 -4.28 -12.79 -7.75
N VAL A 95 -5.10 -12.88 -8.80
CA VAL A 95 -5.85 -14.11 -9.09
C VAL A 95 -4.89 -15.27 -9.35
N ALA A 96 -3.78 -15.00 -10.06
CA ALA A 96 -2.72 -15.96 -10.32
C ALA A 96 -2.08 -16.47 -9.01
N ALA A 97 -1.77 -15.58 -8.07
CA ALA A 97 -1.22 -15.98 -6.77
C ALA A 97 -2.22 -16.73 -5.88
N ALA A 98 -3.51 -16.36 -5.93
CA ALA A 98 -4.53 -16.94 -5.06
C ALA A 98 -5.13 -18.25 -5.58
N LYS A 99 -5.21 -18.43 -6.90
CA LYS A 99 -5.93 -19.55 -7.55
C LYS A 99 -5.11 -20.28 -8.62
N GLY A 100 -3.88 -19.83 -8.90
CA GLY A 100 -3.03 -20.37 -9.95
C GLY A 100 -3.23 -19.70 -11.32
N ILE A 101 -2.26 -19.93 -12.21
CA ILE A 101 -2.21 -19.31 -13.56
C ILE A 101 -3.40 -19.72 -14.42
N GLY A 102 -3.78 -21.00 -14.42
CA GLY A 102 -4.89 -21.51 -15.26
C GLY A 102 -6.21 -20.78 -15.02
N PRO A 103 -6.71 -20.72 -13.77
CA PRO A 103 -7.92 -19.95 -13.46
C PRO A 103 -7.82 -18.45 -13.74
N ALA A 104 -6.63 -17.84 -13.58
CA ALA A 104 -6.41 -16.43 -13.89
C ALA A 104 -6.51 -16.17 -15.40
N LEU A 105 -5.90 -17.02 -16.24
CA LEU A 105 -5.97 -16.94 -17.69
C LEU A 105 -7.43 -17.01 -18.17
N VAL A 106 -8.18 -18.02 -17.71
CA VAL A 106 -9.60 -18.20 -18.08
C VAL A 106 -10.46 -17.01 -17.64
N LEU A 107 -10.17 -16.41 -16.48
CA LEU A 107 -10.87 -15.21 -16.03
C LEU A 107 -10.60 -14.03 -16.95
N GLY A 108 -9.34 -13.81 -17.32
CA GLY A 108 -8.96 -12.73 -18.24
C GLY A 108 -9.62 -12.89 -19.61
N ASP A 109 -9.63 -14.10 -20.17
CA ASP A 109 -10.32 -14.42 -21.43
C ASP A 109 -11.84 -14.20 -21.33
N HIS A 110 -12.45 -14.56 -20.20
CA HIS A 110 -13.89 -14.35 -19.99
C HIS A 110 -14.23 -12.86 -19.87
N LEU A 111 -13.41 -12.08 -19.16
CA LEU A 111 -13.57 -10.62 -19.08
C LEU A 111 -13.41 -9.96 -20.45
N LEU A 112 -12.43 -10.40 -21.24
CA LEU A 112 -12.21 -9.88 -22.58
C LEU A 112 -13.37 -10.23 -23.53
N SER A 113 -13.87 -11.46 -23.47
CA SER A 113 -15.06 -11.88 -24.22
C SER A 113 -16.30 -11.05 -23.84
N ALA A 114 -16.51 -10.81 -22.54
CA ALA A 114 -17.58 -9.93 -22.06
C ALA A 114 -17.41 -8.50 -22.57
N ALA A 115 -16.17 -8.01 -22.66
CA ALA A 115 -15.89 -6.68 -23.20
C ALA A 115 -16.38 -6.53 -24.65
N TYR A 116 -16.08 -7.51 -25.52
CA TYR A 116 -16.57 -7.53 -26.90
C TYR A 116 -18.10 -7.62 -26.99
N ARG A 117 -18.73 -8.42 -26.12
CA ARG A 117 -20.19 -8.49 -26.05
C ARG A 117 -20.79 -7.14 -25.67
N MET A 118 -20.26 -6.48 -24.64
CA MET A 118 -20.72 -5.14 -24.24
C MET A 118 -20.50 -4.09 -25.32
N ALA A 119 -19.39 -4.18 -26.09
CA ALA A 119 -19.18 -3.31 -27.24
C ALA A 119 -20.23 -3.54 -28.34
N ALA A 120 -20.71 -4.77 -28.53
CA ALA A 120 -21.79 -5.09 -29.46
C ALA A 120 -23.17 -4.61 -28.96
N GLU A 121 -23.43 -4.67 -27.64
CA GLU A 121 -24.68 -4.15 -27.02
C GLU A 121 -24.86 -2.64 -27.19
N THR A 122 -23.82 -1.90 -27.61
CA THR A 122 -23.96 -0.50 -28.00
C THR A 122 -24.84 -0.30 -29.25
N GLY A 123 -25.07 -1.37 -30.03
CA GLY A 123 -25.77 -1.30 -31.32
C GLY A 123 -24.98 -0.59 -32.43
N SER A 124 -23.77 -0.10 -32.15
CA SER A 124 -22.94 0.65 -33.10
C SER A 124 -21.83 -0.23 -33.67
N LEU A 125 -21.99 -0.67 -34.93
CA LEU A 125 -20.93 -1.39 -35.64
C LEU A 125 -19.65 -0.55 -35.79
N ALA A 126 -19.79 0.77 -35.91
CA ALA A 126 -18.65 1.69 -35.95
C ALA A 126 -17.86 1.63 -34.63
N TYR A 127 -18.56 1.66 -33.49
CA TYR A 127 -17.92 1.54 -32.18
C TYR A 127 -17.31 0.15 -31.95
N ALA A 128 -18.03 -0.93 -32.25
CA ALA A 128 -17.51 -2.29 -32.10
C ALA A 128 -16.22 -2.50 -32.91
N ARG A 129 -16.13 -1.94 -34.13
CA ARG A 129 -14.90 -1.96 -34.94
C ARG A 129 -13.78 -1.11 -34.34
N LEU A 130 -14.08 0.07 -33.82
CA LEU A 130 -13.10 0.93 -33.13
C LEU A 130 -12.54 0.22 -31.89
N PHE A 131 -13.42 -0.32 -31.05
CA PHE A 131 -13.09 -1.05 -29.84
C PHE A 131 -12.21 -2.26 -30.14
N ALA A 132 -12.58 -3.07 -31.13
CA ALA A 132 -11.79 -4.25 -31.51
C ALA A 132 -10.37 -3.87 -31.94
N ARG A 133 -10.23 -2.84 -32.79
CA ARG A 133 -8.91 -2.32 -33.18
C ARG A 133 -8.12 -1.79 -31.98
N ALA A 134 -8.76 -1.03 -31.09
CA ALA A 134 -8.08 -0.50 -29.91
C ALA A 134 -7.52 -1.63 -29.02
N VAL A 135 -8.30 -2.70 -28.79
CA VAL A 135 -7.84 -3.88 -28.05
C VAL A 135 -6.67 -4.57 -28.76
N GLU A 136 -6.76 -4.79 -30.07
CA GLU A 136 -5.66 -5.39 -30.86
C GLU A 136 -4.37 -4.56 -30.77
N ARG A 137 -4.49 -3.23 -30.84
CA ARG A 137 -3.36 -2.30 -30.75
C ARG A 137 -2.79 -2.24 -29.33
N THR A 138 -3.62 -2.38 -28.29
CA THR A 138 -3.14 -2.55 -26.90
C THR A 138 -2.32 -3.82 -26.73
N ILE A 139 -2.78 -4.95 -27.29
CA ILE A 139 -2.01 -6.20 -27.27
C ILE A 139 -0.68 -6.04 -28.01
N ALA A 140 -0.70 -5.38 -29.18
CA ALA A 140 0.51 -5.12 -29.95
C ALA A 140 1.50 -4.21 -29.21
N GLY A 141 1.00 -3.21 -28.48
CA GLY A 141 1.78 -2.30 -27.63
C GLY A 141 2.45 -3.05 -26.47
N GLU A 142 1.72 -3.91 -25.76
CA GLU A 142 2.30 -4.72 -24.67
C GLU A 142 3.39 -5.68 -25.21
N ALA A 143 3.13 -6.32 -26.35
CA ALA A 143 4.13 -7.17 -27.00
C ALA A 143 5.36 -6.38 -27.48
N ALA A 144 5.17 -5.14 -27.95
CA ALA A 144 6.28 -4.25 -28.34
C ALA A 144 7.12 -3.85 -27.13
N GLN A 145 6.50 -3.53 -25.99
CA GLN A 145 7.19 -3.28 -24.73
C GLN A 145 8.04 -4.49 -24.30
N GLY A 146 7.47 -5.70 -24.40
CA GLY A 146 8.21 -6.93 -24.10
C GLY A 146 9.44 -7.14 -24.99
N ARG A 147 9.32 -6.88 -26.31
CA ARG A 147 10.45 -6.96 -27.26
C ARG A 147 11.50 -5.86 -27.07
N ALA A 148 11.12 -4.75 -26.44
CA ALA A 148 11.99 -3.63 -26.14
C ALA A 148 12.81 -3.82 -24.85
N ALA A 149 12.49 -4.81 -24.02
CA ALA A 149 13.19 -5.06 -22.75
C ALA A 149 14.71 -5.18 -22.96
N GLY A 150 15.48 -4.49 -22.11
CA GLY A 150 16.94 -4.46 -22.18
C GLY A 150 17.54 -3.53 -23.25
N ARG A 151 16.72 -2.81 -24.03
CA ARG A 151 17.18 -1.86 -25.05
C ARG A 151 16.91 -0.42 -24.65
N ARG A 152 17.81 0.49 -25.03
CA ARG A 152 17.53 1.93 -25.06
C ARG A 152 16.50 2.22 -26.16
N LEU A 153 15.51 3.05 -25.85
CA LEU A 153 14.49 3.49 -26.80
C LEU A 153 14.71 4.94 -27.19
N SER A 154 14.45 5.27 -28.45
CA SER A 154 14.22 6.65 -28.87
C SER A 154 12.88 7.17 -28.33
N TRP A 155 12.70 8.50 -28.32
CA TRP A 155 11.43 9.11 -27.94
C TRP A 155 10.26 8.58 -28.78
N ASP A 156 10.45 8.44 -30.09
CA ASP A 156 9.37 7.97 -30.99
C ASP A 156 9.00 6.52 -30.69
N GLU A 157 9.98 5.65 -30.45
CA GLU A 157 9.73 4.25 -30.04
C GLU A 157 8.99 4.18 -28.69
N TYR A 158 9.43 4.95 -27.69
CA TYR A 158 8.75 5.04 -26.39
C TYR A 158 7.31 5.52 -26.58
N ARG A 159 7.11 6.59 -27.35
CA ARG A 159 5.81 7.20 -27.61
C ARG A 159 4.85 6.21 -28.28
N GLU A 160 5.29 5.49 -29.30
CA GLU A 160 4.45 4.49 -29.97
C GLU A 160 4.07 3.33 -29.05
N ILE A 161 5.00 2.87 -28.20
CA ILE A 161 4.70 1.83 -27.20
C ILE A 161 3.67 2.35 -26.19
N ALA A 162 3.85 3.55 -25.65
CA ALA A 162 2.94 4.15 -24.67
C ALA A 162 1.54 4.40 -25.25
N LEU A 163 1.47 4.92 -26.49
CA LEU A 163 0.21 5.11 -27.22
C LEU A 163 -0.49 3.77 -27.46
N GLY A 164 0.23 2.73 -27.87
CA GLY A 164 -0.33 1.39 -28.06
C GLY A 164 -0.87 0.81 -26.75
N LYS A 165 -0.04 0.77 -25.71
CA LYS A 165 -0.34 0.12 -24.43
C LYS A 165 -1.46 0.81 -23.63
N ALA A 166 -1.38 2.13 -23.49
CA ALA A 166 -2.31 2.89 -22.66
C ALA A 166 -3.28 3.74 -23.49
N GLY A 167 -2.76 4.38 -24.54
CA GLY A 167 -3.49 5.34 -25.37
C GLY A 167 -4.69 4.76 -26.11
N GLU A 168 -4.58 3.60 -26.75
CA GLU A 168 -5.64 3.04 -27.60
C GLU A 168 -6.99 2.89 -26.88
N LEU A 169 -7.00 2.29 -25.69
CA LEU A 169 -8.22 2.15 -24.90
C LEU A 169 -8.73 3.48 -24.33
N MET A 170 -7.85 4.44 -24.03
CA MET A 170 -8.26 5.78 -23.60
C MET A 170 -8.86 6.59 -24.76
N GLY A 171 -8.27 6.50 -25.95
CA GLY A 171 -8.82 7.03 -27.20
C GLY A 171 -10.20 6.46 -27.47
N CYS A 172 -10.35 5.14 -27.37
CA CYS A 172 -11.64 4.47 -27.53
C CYS A 172 -12.68 4.96 -26.52
N ALA A 173 -12.28 5.29 -25.30
CA ALA A 173 -13.16 5.85 -24.27
C ALA A 173 -13.60 7.28 -24.61
N VAL A 174 -12.66 8.18 -24.96
CA VAL A 174 -12.97 9.59 -25.28
C VAL A 174 -13.81 9.71 -26.56
N ALA A 175 -13.56 8.87 -27.55
CA ALA A 175 -14.31 8.87 -28.82
C ALA A 175 -15.72 8.25 -28.71
N LEU A 176 -15.97 7.38 -27.72
CA LEU A 176 -17.23 6.64 -27.55
C LEU A 176 -18.49 7.50 -27.78
N PRO A 177 -18.73 8.61 -27.04
CA PRO A 177 -19.94 9.41 -27.22
C PRO A 177 -20.07 10.01 -28.62
N ALA A 178 -18.96 10.43 -29.24
CA ALA A 178 -18.96 10.99 -30.59
C ALA A 178 -19.26 9.93 -31.66
N VAL A 179 -18.74 8.71 -31.49
CA VAL A 179 -19.02 7.58 -32.38
C VAL A 179 -20.48 7.15 -32.29
N LEU A 180 -21.05 7.08 -31.08
CA LEU A 180 -22.47 6.75 -30.90
C LEU A 180 -23.39 7.83 -31.50
N ALA A 181 -23.00 9.09 -31.42
CA ALA A 181 -23.71 10.22 -32.02
C ALA A 181 -23.44 10.40 -33.53
N GLY A 182 -22.57 9.58 -34.14
CA GLY A 182 -22.25 9.67 -35.57
C GLY A 182 -21.53 10.98 -35.96
N ARG A 183 -20.77 11.58 -35.05
CA ARG A 183 -20.08 12.86 -35.30
C ARG A 183 -18.84 12.68 -36.17
N ALA A 184 -18.55 13.70 -36.98
CA ALA A 184 -17.39 13.72 -37.86
C ALA A 184 -16.04 13.92 -37.14
N ASP A 185 -16.06 14.42 -35.91
CA ASP A 185 -14.87 14.67 -35.09
C ASP A 185 -14.46 13.49 -34.19
N ALA A 186 -15.12 12.33 -34.32
CA ALA A 186 -14.84 11.15 -33.51
C ALA A 186 -13.38 10.68 -33.57
N ASP A 187 -12.73 10.75 -34.75
CA ASP A 187 -11.32 10.38 -34.93
C ASP A 187 -10.37 11.39 -34.26
N ALA A 188 -10.71 12.67 -34.26
CA ALA A 188 -9.93 13.70 -33.56
C ALA A 188 -10.02 13.49 -32.04
N LEU A 189 -11.21 13.18 -31.52
CA LEU A 189 -11.41 12.85 -30.11
C LEU A 189 -10.71 11.55 -29.70
N PHE A 190 -10.66 10.57 -30.60
CA PHE A 190 -9.88 9.35 -30.41
C PHE A 190 -8.38 9.68 -30.22
N GLU A 191 -7.80 10.52 -31.07
CA GLU A 191 -6.39 10.91 -30.96
C GLU A 191 -6.10 11.72 -29.68
N LEU A 192 -7.00 12.62 -29.27
CA LEU A 192 -6.88 13.33 -28.00
C LEU A 192 -6.89 12.36 -26.80
N GLY A 193 -7.78 11.36 -26.80
CA GLY A 193 -7.78 10.33 -25.77
C GLY A 193 -6.54 9.44 -25.80
N ARG A 194 -5.97 9.15 -26.97
CA ARG A 194 -4.67 8.44 -27.07
C ARG A 194 -3.55 9.23 -26.41
N ARG A 195 -3.50 10.54 -26.65
CA ARG A 195 -2.52 11.44 -26.02
C ARG A 195 -2.73 11.57 -24.51
N MET A 196 -3.96 11.47 -23.99
CA MET A 196 -4.18 11.36 -22.55
C MET A 196 -3.51 10.09 -21.97
N GLY A 197 -3.54 8.98 -22.72
CA GLY A 197 -2.82 7.76 -22.33
C GLY A 197 -1.30 7.92 -22.32
N LEU A 198 -0.74 8.67 -23.28
CA LEU A 198 0.68 9.02 -23.29
C LEU A 198 1.06 9.84 -22.05
N VAL A 199 0.31 10.91 -21.74
CA VAL A 199 0.55 11.74 -20.56
C VAL A 199 0.42 10.92 -19.27
N TYR A 200 -0.56 10.02 -19.20
CA TYR A 200 -0.72 9.12 -18.06
C TYR A 200 0.46 8.17 -17.87
N GLN A 201 1.01 7.61 -18.95
CA GLN A 201 2.21 6.77 -18.87
C GLN A 201 3.44 7.58 -18.47
N MET A 202 3.61 8.79 -19.02
CA MET A 202 4.70 9.68 -18.63
C MET A 202 4.63 10.05 -17.13
N LEU A 203 3.42 10.28 -16.61
CA LEU A 203 3.17 10.48 -15.19
C LEU A 203 3.57 9.23 -14.37
N ASP A 204 3.11 8.04 -14.77
CA ASP A 204 3.41 6.80 -14.05
C ASP A 204 4.93 6.57 -13.95
N ASP A 205 5.64 6.79 -15.05
CA ASP A 205 7.10 6.74 -15.10
C ASP A 205 7.71 7.74 -14.10
N VAL A 206 7.31 9.03 -14.11
CA VAL A 206 7.82 10.04 -13.15
C VAL A 206 7.61 9.61 -11.70
N LEU A 207 6.45 9.02 -11.40
CA LEU A 207 6.14 8.55 -10.04
C LEU A 207 6.97 7.32 -9.65
N ASP A 208 7.34 6.44 -10.58
CA ASP A 208 8.21 5.28 -10.30
C ASP A 208 9.63 5.70 -9.84
N TYR A 209 10.09 6.87 -10.31
CA TYR A 209 11.35 7.50 -9.89
C TYR A 209 11.24 8.36 -8.62
N CYS A 210 10.08 8.39 -7.94
CA CYS A 210 9.87 9.13 -6.68
C CYS A 210 9.57 8.17 -5.48
N PRO A 211 10.51 7.28 -5.08
CA PRO A 211 10.24 6.24 -4.10
C PRO A 211 10.13 6.73 -2.65
N ALA A 212 10.81 7.81 -2.27
CA ALA A 212 10.72 8.41 -0.94
C ALA A 212 9.38 9.13 -0.70
N ALA A 213 8.62 9.40 -1.76
CA ALA A 213 7.28 10.01 -1.71
C ALA A 213 6.10 9.04 -1.46
N GLU A 214 6.35 7.80 -1.01
CA GLU A 214 5.34 6.79 -0.63
C GLU A 214 4.43 6.26 -1.78
N THR A 215 4.99 5.86 -2.92
CA THR A 215 4.19 5.28 -4.05
C THR A 215 3.75 3.82 -3.82
N GLY A 216 4.37 3.13 -2.86
CA GLY A 216 3.96 1.81 -2.38
C GLY A 216 4.57 0.61 -3.12
N LYS A 217 5.41 0.82 -4.14
CA LYS A 217 6.22 -0.20 -4.83
C LYS A 217 7.69 -0.18 -4.36
N PRO A 218 8.51 -1.22 -4.68
CA PRO A 218 9.96 -1.08 -4.70
C PRO A 218 10.34 0.11 -5.59
N ALA A 219 11.34 0.89 -5.19
CA ALA A 219 11.85 1.99 -6.02
C ALA A 219 12.29 1.46 -7.39
N LEU A 220 12.03 2.22 -8.46
CA LEU A 220 12.62 1.97 -9.78
C LEU A 220 12.26 0.59 -10.33
N GLY A 221 11.00 0.18 -10.18
CA GLY A 221 10.53 -1.14 -10.58
C GLY A 221 10.70 -1.37 -12.07
N ASP A 222 10.39 -0.37 -12.89
CA ASP A 222 10.53 -0.47 -14.34
C ASP A 222 12.01 -0.57 -14.75
N TYR A 223 12.88 0.21 -14.12
CA TYR A 223 14.33 0.13 -14.35
C TYR A 223 14.91 -1.24 -13.93
N ALA A 224 14.49 -1.77 -12.78
CA ALA A 224 14.91 -3.08 -12.28
C ALA A 224 14.45 -4.24 -13.19
N GLN A 225 13.35 -4.05 -13.92
CA GLN A 225 12.84 -4.98 -14.92
C GLN A 225 13.49 -4.79 -16.31
N GLY A 226 14.47 -3.88 -16.43
CA GLY A 226 15.16 -3.61 -17.70
C GLY A 226 14.29 -2.85 -18.70
N ARG A 227 13.29 -2.09 -18.23
CA ARG A 227 12.45 -1.25 -19.09
C ARG A 227 13.07 0.14 -19.21
N TRP A 228 13.20 0.64 -20.44
CA TRP A 228 13.65 2.01 -20.70
C TRP A 228 12.47 2.98 -20.59
N THR A 229 12.59 3.98 -19.72
CA THR A 229 11.61 5.08 -19.58
C THR A 229 12.18 6.37 -20.16
N TRP A 230 11.32 7.26 -20.63
CA TRP A 230 11.73 8.53 -21.27
C TRP A 230 12.56 9.45 -20.36
N LEU A 231 12.45 9.33 -19.04
CA LEU A 231 13.25 10.09 -18.08
C LEU A 231 14.76 9.82 -18.21
N LEU A 232 15.15 8.65 -18.72
CA LEU A 232 16.56 8.26 -18.83
C LEU A 232 17.31 9.10 -19.87
N ASP A 233 16.62 9.70 -20.83
CA ASP A 233 17.25 10.59 -21.81
C ASP A 233 17.70 11.92 -21.19
N GLU A 234 17.17 12.30 -20.02
CA GLU A 234 17.60 13.49 -19.26
C GLU A 234 18.85 13.23 -18.41
N VAL A 235 19.36 12.00 -18.39
CA VAL A 235 20.51 11.58 -17.59
C VAL A 235 21.66 11.17 -18.52
N ASP A 236 22.69 12.01 -18.58
CA ASP A 236 23.87 11.81 -19.44
C ASP A 236 24.55 10.47 -19.16
N GLY A 237 24.65 9.61 -20.17
CA GLY A 237 25.26 8.28 -20.04
C GLY A 237 24.42 7.26 -19.29
N ALA A 238 23.11 7.46 -19.17
CA ALA A 238 22.21 6.43 -18.64
C ALA A 238 22.21 5.17 -19.52
N ALA A 239 22.25 4.01 -18.86
CA ALA A 239 22.18 2.69 -19.47
C ALA A 239 21.36 1.76 -18.57
N LEU A 240 20.75 0.74 -19.17
CA LEU A 240 20.10 -0.34 -18.42
C LEU A 240 21.15 -1.27 -17.79
N GLY A 241 20.80 -1.91 -16.67
CA GLY A 241 21.68 -2.84 -15.96
C GLY A 241 22.71 -2.19 -15.02
N GLY A 242 22.63 -0.88 -14.81
CA GLY A 242 23.41 -0.15 -13.82
C GLY A 242 22.79 -0.21 -12.42
N SER A 243 23.44 0.46 -11.45
CA SER A 243 22.89 0.59 -10.10
C SER A 243 21.67 1.52 -10.11
N ALA A 244 20.53 0.99 -9.65
CA ALA A 244 19.29 1.76 -9.52
C ALA A 244 19.47 2.96 -8.57
N ASP A 245 20.25 2.78 -7.49
CA ASP A 245 20.56 3.85 -6.54
C ASP A 245 21.42 4.96 -7.15
N ASP A 246 22.39 4.62 -8.01
CA ASP A 246 23.21 5.61 -8.74
C ASP A 246 22.35 6.43 -9.70
N LEU A 247 21.51 5.74 -10.48
CA LEU A 247 20.61 6.40 -11.41
C LEU A 247 19.65 7.36 -10.68
N ALA A 248 19.05 6.92 -9.57
CA ALA A 248 18.24 7.81 -8.75
C ALA A 248 19.05 9.00 -8.24
N ALA A 249 20.26 8.80 -7.72
CA ALA A 249 21.10 9.91 -7.26
C ALA A 249 21.37 10.93 -8.37
N ARG A 250 21.66 10.47 -9.59
CA ARG A 250 21.90 11.34 -10.75
C ARG A 250 20.66 12.11 -11.19
N LEU A 251 19.48 11.48 -11.17
CA LEU A 251 18.20 12.16 -11.46
C LEU A 251 17.90 13.32 -10.52
N HIS A 252 18.43 13.29 -9.29
CA HIS A 252 18.26 14.33 -8.28
C HIS A 252 19.46 15.26 -8.12
N THR A 253 20.56 15.03 -8.83
CA THR A 253 21.75 15.87 -8.74
C THR A 253 21.48 17.19 -9.46
N ALA A 254 21.85 18.31 -8.82
CA ALA A 254 21.67 19.62 -9.40
C ALA A 254 22.53 19.77 -10.67
N ALA A 255 21.91 20.20 -11.75
CA ALA A 255 22.54 20.53 -13.02
C ALA A 255 22.05 21.91 -13.49
N GLU A 256 22.63 22.42 -14.58
CA GLU A 256 22.16 23.65 -15.22
C GLU A 256 20.69 23.48 -15.64
N GLY A 257 19.83 24.45 -15.27
CA GLY A 257 18.38 24.37 -15.50
C GLY A 257 17.58 23.51 -14.51
N GLY A 258 18.21 22.99 -13.44
CA GLY A 258 17.55 22.18 -12.40
C GLY A 258 17.99 20.71 -12.43
N THR A 259 17.40 19.89 -11.55
CA THR A 259 17.65 18.44 -11.55
C THR A 259 17.06 17.81 -12.82
N PRO A 260 17.63 16.70 -13.35
CA PRO A 260 17.03 15.95 -14.46
C PRO A 260 15.55 15.61 -14.23
N LEU A 261 15.17 15.25 -13.00
CA LEU A 261 13.77 14.98 -12.66
C LEU A 261 12.88 16.22 -12.77
N ARG A 262 13.37 17.42 -12.44
CA ARG A 262 12.64 18.68 -12.63
C ARG A 262 12.45 19.03 -14.10
N ARG A 263 13.45 18.75 -14.95
CA ARG A 263 13.29 18.90 -16.40
C ARG A 263 12.29 17.91 -16.98
N CYS A 264 12.30 16.67 -16.51
CA CYS A 264 11.25 15.70 -16.83
C CYS A 264 9.88 16.26 -16.46
N LEU A 265 9.69 16.70 -15.21
CA LEU A 265 8.42 17.28 -14.76
C LEU A 265 7.97 18.45 -15.64
N ALA A 266 8.87 19.37 -16.00
CA ALA A 266 8.55 20.50 -16.88
C ALA A 266 8.11 20.05 -18.30
N ARG A 267 8.73 18.98 -18.83
CA ARG A 267 8.30 18.38 -20.10
C ARG A 267 6.91 17.74 -19.99
N LEU A 268 6.65 17.01 -18.91
CA LEU A 268 5.32 16.43 -18.64
C LEU A 268 4.25 17.52 -18.51
N GLU A 269 4.56 18.63 -17.84
CA GLU A 269 3.70 19.81 -17.73
C GLU A 269 3.37 20.40 -19.10
N ALA A 270 4.38 20.62 -19.94
CA ALA A 270 4.18 21.18 -21.28
C ALA A 270 3.29 20.29 -22.18
N GLU A 271 3.48 18.96 -22.14
CA GLU A 271 2.64 18.00 -22.87
C GLU A 271 1.18 18.02 -22.38
N ALA A 272 0.98 18.08 -21.06
CA ALA A 272 -0.35 18.13 -20.47
C ALA A 272 -1.07 19.45 -20.75
N ASP A 273 -0.35 20.58 -20.69
CA ASP A 273 -0.91 21.91 -20.97
C ASP A 273 -1.32 22.05 -22.44
N ALA A 274 -0.48 21.58 -23.36
CA ALA A 274 -0.81 21.55 -24.79
C ALA A 274 -2.06 20.69 -25.05
N LEU A 275 -2.12 19.50 -24.45
CA LEU A 275 -3.27 18.61 -24.58
C LEU A 275 -4.53 19.21 -23.96
N ALA A 276 -4.43 19.88 -22.81
CA ALA A 276 -5.56 20.54 -22.16
C ALA A 276 -6.12 21.69 -23.01
N ALA A 277 -5.26 22.46 -23.70
CA ALA A 277 -5.71 23.48 -24.64
C ALA A 277 -6.49 22.88 -25.82
N GLU A 278 -6.00 21.78 -26.40
CA GLU A 278 -6.67 21.09 -27.50
C GLU A 278 -7.99 20.44 -27.06
N LEU A 279 -8.04 19.84 -25.86
CA LEU A 279 -9.28 19.29 -25.29
C LEU A 279 -10.35 20.38 -25.10
N ARG A 280 -9.98 21.56 -24.57
CA ARG A 280 -10.93 22.68 -24.42
C ARG A 280 -11.45 23.19 -25.76
N ALA A 281 -10.62 23.13 -26.81
CA ALA A 281 -11.02 23.52 -28.16
C ALA A 281 -11.98 22.49 -28.80
N ALA A 282 -11.71 21.20 -28.62
CA ALA A 282 -12.50 20.12 -29.20
C ALA A 282 -13.80 19.82 -28.44
N LEU A 283 -13.80 20.03 -27.12
CA LEU A 283 -14.90 19.73 -26.20
C LEU A 283 -15.30 20.98 -25.39
N PRO A 284 -15.89 22.00 -26.04
CA PRO A 284 -16.25 23.25 -25.38
C PRO A 284 -17.32 22.99 -24.30
N GLY A 285 -17.11 23.53 -23.09
CA GLY A 285 -18.02 23.36 -21.96
C GLY A 285 -17.69 22.18 -21.04
N ASP A 286 -16.69 21.35 -21.38
CA ASP A 286 -16.11 20.37 -20.45
C ASP A 286 -14.88 20.92 -19.74
N ASP A 287 -14.85 20.72 -18.42
CA ASP A 287 -13.68 20.95 -17.57
C ASP A 287 -13.27 19.67 -16.84
N VAL A 288 -13.94 18.53 -17.09
CA VAL A 288 -13.60 17.26 -16.46
C VAL A 288 -12.28 16.73 -16.99
N LEU A 289 -12.08 16.68 -18.31
CA LEU A 289 -10.83 16.14 -18.88
C LEU A 289 -9.63 17.09 -18.67
N PRO A 290 -9.74 18.41 -18.95
CA PRO A 290 -8.67 19.35 -18.61
C PRO A 290 -8.39 19.42 -17.11
N GLY A 291 -9.43 19.39 -16.26
CA GLY A 291 -9.28 19.38 -14.81
C GLY A 291 -8.61 18.11 -14.29
N LEU A 292 -8.84 16.97 -14.93
CA LEU A 292 -8.15 15.71 -14.61
C LEU A 292 -6.65 15.77 -14.95
N LEU A 293 -6.29 16.35 -16.10
CA LEU A 293 -4.88 16.61 -16.46
C LEU A 293 -4.22 17.53 -15.43
N ALA A 294 -4.89 18.61 -15.03
CA ALA A 294 -4.38 19.50 -13.98
C ALA A 294 -4.12 18.75 -12.67
N GLN A 295 -5.06 17.89 -12.22
CA GLN A 295 -4.89 17.07 -11.03
C GLN A 295 -3.71 16.09 -11.13
N TRP A 296 -3.46 15.52 -12.31
CA TRP A 296 -2.32 14.65 -12.56
C TRP A 296 -1.01 15.39 -12.37
N ILE A 297 -0.92 16.58 -12.95
CA ILE A 297 0.27 17.44 -12.90
C ILE A 297 0.51 17.98 -11.49
N ASP A 298 -0.52 18.48 -10.82
CA ASP A 298 -0.39 18.95 -9.43
C ASP A 298 0.08 17.81 -8.52
N GLY A 299 -0.47 16.62 -8.73
CA GLY A 299 -0.03 15.41 -8.05
C GLY A 299 1.44 15.03 -8.30
N ALA A 300 1.91 15.20 -9.53
CA ALA A 300 3.31 14.99 -9.90
C ALA A 300 4.22 16.03 -9.22
N ARG A 301 3.88 17.33 -9.29
CA ARG A 301 4.63 18.42 -8.64
C ARG A 301 4.80 18.18 -7.15
N ASP A 302 3.72 17.83 -6.48
CA ASP A 302 3.69 17.56 -5.05
C ASP A 302 4.58 16.36 -4.70
N THR A 303 4.52 15.30 -5.51
CA THR A 303 5.31 14.08 -5.32
C THR A 303 6.80 14.34 -5.51
N VAL A 304 7.19 14.99 -6.61
CA VAL A 304 8.59 15.38 -6.88
C VAL A 304 9.12 16.30 -5.79
N SER A 305 8.32 17.26 -5.32
CA SER A 305 8.74 18.19 -4.26
C SER A 305 8.97 17.48 -2.92
N ARG A 306 8.12 16.50 -2.56
CA ARG A 306 8.32 15.67 -1.37
C ARG A 306 9.55 14.77 -1.48
N GLU A 307 9.78 14.17 -2.66
CA GLU A 307 10.95 13.35 -2.94
C GLU A 307 12.25 14.13 -2.72
N GLU A 308 12.36 15.32 -3.33
CA GLU A 308 13.52 16.21 -3.17
C GLU A 308 13.72 16.64 -1.71
N ALA A 309 12.63 16.96 -0.99
CA ALA A 309 12.69 17.33 0.42
C ALA A 309 13.20 16.18 1.30
N ALA A 310 12.69 14.96 1.08
CA ALA A 310 13.12 13.77 1.80
C ALA A 310 14.62 13.47 1.59
N ARG A 311 15.11 13.65 0.36
CA ARG A 311 16.53 13.44 0.03
C ARG A 311 17.45 14.50 0.63
N ARG A 312 17.06 15.77 0.61
CA ARG A 312 17.82 16.85 1.29
C ARG A 312 17.98 16.56 2.79
N LEU A 313 16.91 16.07 3.43
CA LEU A 313 16.96 15.67 4.84
C LEU A 313 17.91 14.48 5.07
N ALA A 314 17.85 13.45 4.22
CA ALA A 314 18.75 12.30 4.31
C ALA A 314 20.23 12.69 4.17
N SER A 315 20.56 13.57 3.21
CA SER A 315 21.92 14.09 3.02
C SER A 315 22.38 14.95 4.20
N ALA A 316 21.51 15.76 4.80
CA ALA A 316 21.84 16.57 5.98
C ALA A 316 22.11 15.69 7.21
N VAL A 317 21.35 14.61 7.41
CA VAL A 317 21.58 13.64 8.49
C VAL A 317 22.92 12.92 8.29
N GLN A 318 23.23 12.46 7.09
CA GLN A 318 24.54 11.85 6.76
C GLN A 318 25.70 12.82 7.00
N PHE A 319 25.57 14.08 6.58
CA PHE A 319 26.59 15.10 6.82
C PHE A 319 26.82 15.33 8.33
N SER A 320 25.74 15.44 9.12
CA SER A 320 25.87 15.58 10.57
C SER A 320 26.46 14.36 11.27
N ALA A 321 26.23 13.14 10.75
CA ALA A 321 26.86 11.92 11.25
C ALA A 321 28.36 11.89 10.92
N SER A 322 28.75 12.29 9.69
CA SER A 322 30.17 12.38 9.31
C SER A 322 30.94 13.42 10.11
N LEU A 323 30.29 14.52 10.52
CA LEU A 323 30.91 15.53 11.39
C LEU A 323 31.18 15.02 12.80
N ARG A 324 30.30 14.17 13.35
CA ARG A 324 30.48 13.54 14.66
C ARG A 324 31.63 12.53 14.66
N GLU A 325 31.82 11.79 13.57
CA GLU A 325 32.96 10.88 13.42
C GLU A 325 34.30 11.62 13.26
N SER A 326 34.30 12.83 12.69
CA SER A 326 35.51 13.67 12.63
C SER A 326 35.89 14.35 13.96
N ASP A 327 34.92 14.65 14.84
CA ASP A 327 35.20 15.24 16.16
C ASP A 327 35.75 14.22 17.17
N GLU A 328 35.38 12.94 17.07
CA GLU A 328 35.96 11.87 17.91
C GLU A 328 37.43 11.54 17.57
N GLY A 329 37.92 11.96 16.40
CA GLY A 329 39.32 11.86 16.00
C GLY A 329 40.24 12.96 16.56
N ALA A 330 39.68 14.08 17.02
CA ALA A 330 40.45 15.25 17.47
C ALA A 330 40.62 15.35 18.99
N ALA A 331 39.89 14.56 19.78
CA ALA A 331 39.96 14.57 21.24
C ALA A 331 40.91 13.50 21.81
N ARG A 332 42.20 13.57 21.46
CA ARG A 332 43.28 12.79 22.12
C ARG A 332 44.50 13.65 22.39
N ASP A 333 44.34 14.70 23.18
CA ASP A 333 45.38 15.21 24.07
C ASP A 333 44.78 16.36 24.87
N VAL A 334 44.73 16.25 26.21
CA VAL A 334 44.97 17.31 27.21
C VAL A 334 44.78 16.68 28.59
N SER A 335 45.85 16.72 29.38
CA SER A 335 45.95 16.29 30.77
C SER A 335 45.09 17.13 31.75
N SER A 336 44.47 16.48 32.73
CA SER A 336 43.77 17.11 33.86
C SER A 336 44.69 17.80 34.87
N PRO A 337 44.17 18.81 35.60
CA PRO A 337 44.53 19.05 37.00
C PRO A 337 43.33 18.93 37.97
N ALA A 338 43.65 18.60 39.22
CA ALA A 338 42.75 18.22 40.32
C ALA A 338 41.94 19.39 40.96
N PRO A 339 40.87 19.12 41.74
CA PRO A 339 39.99 20.14 42.31
C PRO A 339 40.32 20.48 43.78
N ALA A 340 40.02 21.72 44.20
CA ALA A 340 39.98 22.14 45.60
C ALA A 340 38.69 22.93 45.92
N ASP A 341 38.02 22.46 46.96
CA ASP A 341 37.19 23.11 47.99
C ASP A 341 36.08 24.12 47.65
N ARG A 342 34.82 23.73 47.95
CA ARG A 342 33.84 24.59 48.67
C ARG A 342 32.95 23.79 49.65
N LEU A 343 32.78 24.38 50.83
CA LEU A 343 32.02 23.98 52.04
C LEU A 343 30.47 24.19 51.89
N PRO A 344 29.63 23.71 52.84
CA PRO A 344 28.36 23.05 52.55
C PRO A 344 27.10 23.91 52.72
N VAL A 345 25.98 23.44 52.14
CA VAL A 345 24.61 23.91 52.38
C VAL A 345 23.72 22.70 52.75
N PRO A 346 22.75 22.81 53.69
CA PRO A 346 22.08 21.64 54.28
C PRO A 346 21.01 21.01 53.39
N ALA A 347 20.80 19.72 53.62
CA ALA A 347 20.01 18.80 52.84
C ALA A 347 18.48 19.08 52.82
N LEU A 348 17.88 18.86 51.65
CA LEU A 348 16.50 18.41 51.51
C LEU A 348 16.46 17.30 50.44
N ALA A 349 15.84 16.19 50.82
CA ALA A 349 15.88 14.91 50.14
C ALA A 349 15.12 14.90 48.80
N ALA A 350 15.72 14.27 47.78
CA ALA A 350 15.03 13.45 46.79
C ALA A 350 16.05 12.67 45.92
N THR A 351 16.08 11.36 46.16
CA THR A 351 16.26 10.26 45.19
C THR A 351 17.22 10.45 43.99
N GLY A 352 18.35 9.74 44.06
CA GLY A 352 19.33 9.66 43.00
C GLY A 352 18.86 8.87 41.78
N VAL A 353 19.16 9.43 40.61
CA VAL A 353 19.34 8.71 39.34
C VAL A 353 20.82 8.84 38.99
N MET A 354 21.52 7.70 38.94
CA MET A 354 22.91 7.63 38.46
C MET A 354 22.94 7.72 36.92
N PRO A 355 24.01 8.27 36.32
CA PRO A 355 24.17 8.30 34.86
C PRO A 355 24.54 6.90 34.35
N ALA A 356 23.97 6.52 33.19
CA ALA A 356 24.20 5.23 32.55
C ALA A 356 25.50 5.23 31.71
N ASP A 357 26.28 4.17 31.90
CA ASP A 357 27.53 3.78 31.27
C ASP A 357 27.33 3.28 29.80
N PRO A 358 28.24 3.50 28.83
CA PRO A 358 28.05 3.06 27.45
C PRO A 358 28.60 1.63 27.20
N ASN A 359 27.70 0.63 27.32
CA ASN A 359 27.63 -0.67 26.60
C ASN A 359 28.59 -1.85 26.98
N PRO A 360 28.23 -3.16 26.84
CA PRO A 360 26.91 -3.86 26.87
C PRO A 360 26.77 -5.08 27.85
N ALA A 361 25.50 -5.45 28.08
CA ALA A 361 24.91 -6.80 28.31
C ALA A 361 25.12 -7.56 29.66
N PRO A 362 24.03 -7.86 30.42
CA PRO A 362 24.03 -8.93 31.42
C PRO A 362 24.07 -10.32 30.74
N ALA A 363 24.67 -11.30 31.42
CA ALA A 363 25.08 -12.62 30.93
C ALA A 363 23.99 -13.54 30.30
N ILE A 364 22.73 -13.12 30.25
CA ILE A 364 21.58 -13.92 29.78
C ILE A 364 21.37 -13.82 28.25
N ALA A 365 21.73 -12.70 27.63
CA ALA A 365 21.73 -12.61 26.16
C ALA A 365 22.72 -13.60 25.51
N ARG A 366 23.71 -14.12 26.27
CA ARG A 366 24.62 -15.18 25.81
C ARG A 366 24.02 -16.58 25.83
N SER A 367 22.91 -16.81 26.57
CA SER A 367 22.20 -18.09 26.57
C SER A 367 21.03 -18.13 25.60
N ALA A 368 20.58 -16.96 25.12
CA ALA A 368 19.54 -16.87 24.10
C ALA A 368 20.03 -17.49 22.79
N SER A 369 19.22 -18.32 22.14
CA SER A 369 19.60 -18.90 20.85
C SER A 369 19.97 -17.80 19.84
N ALA A 370 21.07 -18.00 19.09
CA ALA A 370 21.51 -17.03 18.08
C ALA A 370 20.44 -16.75 17.02
N ARG A 371 19.57 -17.75 16.77
CA ARG A 371 18.40 -17.67 15.89
C ARG A 371 17.33 -16.72 16.44
N LEU A 372 17.00 -16.80 17.74
CA LEU A 372 16.11 -15.86 18.40
C LEU A 372 16.67 -14.43 18.31
N LEU A 373 17.95 -14.23 18.65
CA LEU A 373 18.57 -12.91 18.63
C LEU A 373 18.62 -12.28 17.23
N ALA A 374 18.77 -13.07 16.17
CA ALA A 374 18.74 -12.58 14.79
C ALA A 374 17.37 -11.98 14.39
N ARG A 375 16.28 -12.32 15.10
CA ARG A 375 14.93 -11.78 14.86
C ARG A 375 14.60 -10.58 15.73
N VAL A 376 15.46 -10.22 16.67
CA VAL A 376 15.27 -9.11 17.61
C VAL A 376 16.06 -7.89 17.16
N PRO A 377 15.48 -6.68 17.16
CA PRO A 377 16.21 -5.46 16.81
C PRO A 377 17.37 -5.20 17.78
N ALA A 378 18.57 -4.96 17.24
CA ALA A 378 19.81 -4.85 18.03
C ALA A 378 19.91 -3.57 18.89
N ASP A 379 19.27 -2.48 18.49
CA ASP A 379 19.37 -1.14 19.09
C ASP A 379 18.14 -0.75 19.94
N GLY A 380 17.07 -1.54 19.91
CA GLY A 380 15.80 -1.21 20.56
C GLY A 380 15.09 0.01 19.93
N ASP A 381 15.53 0.43 18.74
CA ASP A 381 14.90 1.50 17.97
C ASP A 381 13.65 0.97 17.26
N CYS A 382 12.53 1.11 17.96
CA CYS A 382 11.23 0.68 17.47
C CYS A 382 10.81 1.48 16.22
N GLU A 383 11.25 2.73 16.07
CA GLU A 383 10.85 3.60 14.96
C GLU A 383 11.49 3.14 13.64
N ARG A 384 12.78 2.79 13.68
CA ARG A 384 13.50 2.19 12.54
C ARG A 384 12.98 0.80 12.20
N TYR A 385 12.63 -0.01 13.19
CA TYR A 385 12.04 -1.35 12.98
C TYR A 385 10.63 -1.28 12.32
N PHE A 386 9.82 -0.26 12.61
CA PHE A 386 8.50 -0.08 12.00
C PHE A 386 8.49 0.58 10.62
N ALA A 387 9.50 1.39 10.30
CA ALA A 387 9.68 1.95 8.96
C ALA A 387 9.68 0.85 7.88
N VAL A 388 10.15 -0.35 8.25
CA VAL A 388 10.28 -1.50 7.35
C VAL A 388 9.08 -2.46 7.45
N ASN A 389 8.49 -2.66 8.64
CA ASN A 389 7.63 -3.83 8.90
C ASN A 389 6.13 -3.56 9.14
N SER A 390 5.65 -2.32 9.31
CA SER A 390 4.20 -2.06 9.53
C SER A 390 3.70 -0.66 9.12
N ARG A 391 3.31 -0.51 7.85
CA ARG A 391 2.80 0.76 7.27
C ARG A 391 1.48 1.25 7.88
N SER A 392 0.53 0.35 8.18
CA SER A 392 -0.78 0.72 8.71
C SER A 392 -0.73 1.22 10.17
N PHE A 393 0.20 0.69 10.96
CA PHE A 393 0.35 1.08 12.36
C PHE A 393 1.10 2.41 12.49
N ARG A 394 2.13 2.66 11.67
CA ARG A 394 2.80 3.98 11.58
C ARG A 394 1.84 5.12 11.20
N PHE A 395 0.77 4.82 10.46
CA PHE A 395 -0.29 5.80 10.22
C PHE A 395 -1.16 6.03 11.46
N ALA A 396 -1.61 4.95 12.13
CA ALA A 396 -2.39 5.03 13.36
C ALA A 396 -1.63 5.72 14.52
N ALA A 397 -0.30 5.56 14.53
CA ALA A 397 0.67 6.19 15.43
C ALA A 397 0.49 7.70 15.61
N ARG A 398 0.19 8.39 14.49
CA ARG A 398 0.10 9.86 14.41
C ARG A 398 -1.08 10.42 15.21
N PHE A 399 -1.99 9.56 15.67
CA PHE A 399 -3.15 9.93 16.47
C PHE A 399 -2.95 9.72 17.98
N PHE A 400 -1.79 9.20 18.41
CA PHE A 400 -1.45 9.09 19.83
C PHE A 400 -0.83 10.39 20.37
N PRO A 401 -1.10 10.75 21.64
CA PRO A 401 -0.42 11.85 22.31
C PRO A 401 1.11 11.70 22.30
N PRO A 402 1.88 12.80 22.30
CA PRO A 402 3.32 12.78 22.43
C PRO A 402 3.75 11.99 23.68
N GLY A 403 4.66 11.01 23.51
CA GLY A 403 5.14 10.13 24.60
C GLY A 403 4.34 8.83 24.79
N GLU A 404 3.07 8.76 24.37
CA GLU A 404 2.30 7.49 24.38
C GLU A 404 2.64 6.60 23.18
N TRP A 405 2.98 7.23 22.05
CA TRP A 405 3.41 6.55 20.83
C TRP A 405 4.54 5.57 21.09
N GLU A 406 5.58 5.98 21.82
CA GLU A 406 6.76 5.13 22.01
C GLU A 406 6.45 3.86 22.83
N ARG A 407 5.53 3.97 23.80
CA ARG A 407 5.06 2.83 24.61
C ARG A 407 4.25 1.86 23.75
N VAL A 408 3.35 2.41 22.94
CA VAL A 408 2.51 1.66 21.99
C VAL A 408 3.37 0.97 20.92
N ALA A 409 4.39 1.66 20.41
CA ALA A 409 5.37 1.14 19.48
C ALA A 409 6.14 -0.04 20.08
N ARG A 410 6.62 0.06 21.33
CA ARG A 410 7.33 -1.06 22.00
C ARG A 410 6.46 -2.31 22.17
N VAL A 411 5.20 -2.16 22.57
CA VAL A 411 4.25 -3.30 22.66
C VAL A 411 4.05 -3.95 21.30
N TYR A 412 3.91 -3.14 20.25
CA TYR A 412 3.73 -3.68 18.90
C TYR A 412 4.99 -4.37 18.37
N ALA A 413 6.17 -3.91 18.77
CA ALA A 413 7.45 -4.49 18.36
C ALA A 413 7.62 -5.86 19.01
N PHE A 414 7.27 -5.96 20.29
CA PHE A 414 7.14 -7.24 20.98
C PHE A 414 6.18 -8.19 20.24
N CYS A 415 4.98 -7.73 19.87
CA CYS A 415 4.00 -8.55 19.16
C CYS A 415 4.54 -9.06 17.82
N ARG A 416 5.24 -8.21 17.06
CA ARG A 416 5.76 -8.57 15.74
C ARG A 416 6.93 -9.56 15.82
N VAL A 417 7.86 -9.35 16.75
CA VAL A 417 8.92 -10.32 17.01
C VAL A 417 8.31 -11.67 17.39
N THR A 418 7.30 -11.67 18.27
CA THR A 418 6.61 -12.91 18.68
C THR A 418 5.93 -13.63 17.51
N ASP A 419 5.36 -12.89 16.55
CA ASP A 419 4.76 -13.41 15.31
C ASP A 419 5.83 -13.97 14.34
N ASP A 420 6.95 -13.25 14.17
CA ASP A 420 8.05 -13.64 13.30
C ASP A 420 8.75 -14.94 13.73
N LEU A 421 8.72 -15.28 15.03
CA LEU A 421 9.24 -16.54 15.55
C LEU A 421 8.42 -17.75 15.08
N VAL A 422 7.15 -17.55 14.72
CA VAL A 422 6.22 -18.61 14.33
C VAL A 422 6.03 -18.68 12.81
N ASP A 423 6.21 -17.57 12.10
CA ASP A 423 6.02 -17.46 10.64
C ASP A 423 7.01 -18.27 9.78
N GLY A 424 8.12 -18.76 10.35
CA GLY A 424 9.20 -19.43 9.61
C GLY A 424 8.99 -20.93 9.32
N GLY A 425 7.99 -21.57 9.93
CA GLY A 425 7.75 -23.02 9.77
C GLY A 425 8.92 -23.91 10.27
N GLU A 426 9.81 -23.35 11.09
CA GLU A 426 11.00 -24.01 11.61
C GLU A 426 10.61 -25.06 12.66
N ALA A 427 11.30 -26.20 12.68
CA ALA A 427 11.01 -27.30 13.62
C ALA A 427 11.12 -26.87 15.11
N GLU A 428 11.88 -25.81 15.37
CA GLU A 428 12.19 -25.27 16.70
C GLU A 428 11.33 -24.04 17.06
N ALA A 429 10.33 -23.66 16.25
CA ALA A 429 9.55 -22.44 16.47
C ALA A 429 8.77 -22.45 17.80
N GLU A 430 8.34 -23.62 18.29
CA GLU A 430 7.73 -23.76 19.61
C GLU A 430 8.74 -23.49 20.73
N GLU A 431 9.98 -23.98 20.59
CA GLU A 431 11.08 -23.78 21.55
C GLU A 431 11.56 -22.32 21.59
N MET A 432 11.70 -21.68 20.43
CA MET A 432 12.07 -20.26 20.35
C MET A 432 11.00 -19.35 20.96
N LEU A 433 9.72 -19.70 20.79
CA LEU A 433 8.62 -18.96 21.41
C LEU A 433 8.62 -19.16 22.94
N ASP A 434 8.90 -20.36 23.43
CA ASP A 434 9.03 -20.64 24.87
C ASP A 434 10.20 -19.88 25.49
N GLU A 435 11.36 -19.86 24.81
CA GLU A 435 12.54 -19.09 25.20
C GLU A 435 12.24 -17.58 25.25
N TRP A 436 11.63 -17.04 24.19
CA TRP A 436 11.20 -15.64 24.13
C TRP A 436 10.25 -15.26 25.27
N MET A 437 9.28 -16.12 25.57
CA MET A 437 8.31 -15.89 26.64
C MET A 437 8.90 -16.05 28.04
N HIS A 438 9.88 -16.93 28.22
CA HIS A 438 10.64 -17.04 29.47
C HIS A 438 11.43 -15.76 29.75
N LEU A 439 12.14 -15.23 28.75
CA LEU A 439 12.87 -13.96 28.86
C LEU A 439 11.92 -12.79 29.12
N ALA A 440 10.79 -12.72 28.40
CA ALA A 440 9.77 -11.70 28.62
C ALA A 440 9.21 -11.74 30.05
N ARG A 441 8.92 -12.92 30.59
CA ARG A 441 8.45 -13.09 31.97
C ARG A 441 9.47 -12.57 32.97
N ARG A 442 10.74 -12.95 32.81
CA ARG A 442 11.82 -12.46 33.68
C ARG A 442 11.94 -10.94 33.66
N ALA A 443 11.86 -10.33 32.48
CA ALA A 443 11.87 -8.87 32.32
C ALA A 443 10.67 -8.20 33.00
N HIS A 444 9.49 -8.83 32.97
CA HIS A 444 8.28 -8.36 33.66
C HIS A 444 8.42 -8.46 35.18
N ASP A 445 9.06 -9.52 35.66
CA ASP A 445 9.36 -9.74 37.09
C ASP A 445 10.53 -8.86 37.59
N GLY A 446 11.06 -7.96 36.76
CA GLY A 446 12.08 -6.96 37.13
C GLY A 446 13.54 -7.39 36.89
N HIS A 447 13.79 -8.53 36.25
CA HIS A 447 15.14 -9.01 35.97
C HIS A 447 15.62 -8.57 34.57
N GLY A 448 16.84 -8.04 34.45
CA GLY A 448 17.42 -7.68 33.15
C GLY A 448 17.72 -8.90 32.29
N THR A 449 17.33 -8.87 31.01
CA THR A 449 17.56 -9.94 30.03
C THR A 449 18.73 -9.65 29.11
N GLY A 450 19.12 -8.38 28.98
CA GLY A 450 20.12 -7.93 28.00
C GLY A 450 19.55 -7.75 26.59
N ILE A 451 18.25 -8.00 26.40
CA ILE A 451 17.52 -7.69 25.17
C ILE A 451 16.79 -6.37 25.38
N ALA A 452 17.29 -5.29 24.76
CA ALA A 452 16.81 -3.92 24.99
C ALA A 452 15.29 -3.76 24.79
N LEU A 453 14.72 -4.44 23.77
CA LEU A 453 13.28 -4.41 23.51
C LEU A 453 12.46 -5.03 24.67
N LEU A 454 12.80 -6.25 25.09
CA LEU A 454 12.12 -6.95 26.20
C LEU A 454 12.22 -6.18 27.50
N ASP A 455 13.44 -5.76 27.81
CA ASP A 455 13.77 -5.03 29.02
C ASP A 455 12.97 -3.73 29.12
N ARG A 456 12.79 -2.99 28.02
CA ARG A 456 11.98 -1.77 28.02
C ARG A 456 10.48 -2.08 28.09
N VAL A 457 9.95 -2.91 27.19
CA VAL A 457 8.49 -3.14 27.09
C VAL A 457 7.92 -3.82 28.33
N MET A 458 8.65 -4.77 28.94
CA MET A 458 8.16 -5.53 30.08
C MET A 458 8.29 -4.77 31.39
N ARG A 459 9.35 -3.96 31.58
CA ARG A 459 9.44 -3.06 32.73
C ARG A 459 8.36 -1.98 32.69
N GLU A 460 8.06 -1.43 31.52
CA GLU A 460 6.95 -0.47 31.36
C GLU A 460 5.60 -1.12 31.66
N THR A 461 5.39 -2.33 31.17
CA THR A 461 4.16 -3.12 31.45
C THR A 461 4.02 -3.41 32.95
N ALA A 462 5.08 -3.86 33.61
CA ALA A 462 5.08 -4.16 35.04
C ALA A 462 4.88 -2.91 35.91
N SER A 463 5.59 -1.81 35.60
CA SER A 463 5.48 -0.54 36.35
C SER A 463 4.11 0.12 36.21
N ALA A 464 3.40 -0.12 35.09
CA ALA A 464 2.00 0.29 34.91
C ALA A 464 0.99 -0.64 35.61
N GLY A 465 1.44 -1.70 36.29
CA GLY A 465 0.57 -2.68 36.95
C GLY A 465 -0.19 -3.59 35.99
N VAL A 466 0.23 -3.64 34.72
CA VAL A 466 -0.43 -4.44 33.68
C VAL A 466 0.02 -5.90 33.82
N PRO A 467 -0.91 -6.87 33.85
CA PRO A 467 -0.56 -8.27 34.05
C PRO A 467 0.12 -8.86 32.81
N PHE A 468 1.08 -9.75 33.04
CA PHE A 468 1.75 -10.50 31.96
C PHE A 468 0.80 -11.42 31.16
N THR A 469 -0.42 -11.65 31.66
CA THR A 469 -1.42 -12.48 30.99
C THR A 469 -1.68 -12.04 29.55
N TYR A 470 -1.55 -10.75 29.22
CA TYR A 470 -1.66 -10.29 27.84
C TYR A 470 -0.54 -10.83 26.94
N ALA A 471 0.72 -10.77 27.37
CA ALA A 471 1.83 -11.35 26.62
C ALA A 471 1.67 -12.89 26.51
N ALA A 472 1.20 -13.53 27.57
CA ALA A 472 0.96 -14.98 27.61
C ALA A 472 -0.18 -15.43 26.66
N GLU A 473 -1.32 -14.73 26.65
CA GLU A 473 -2.44 -15.02 25.76
C GLU A 473 -2.09 -14.74 24.30
N LEU A 474 -1.30 -13.69 24.05
CA LEU A 474 -0.76 -13.41 22.72
C LEU A 474 0.08 -14.59 22.22
N ALA A 475 1.05 -15.04 23.01
CA ALA A 475 1.88 -16.20 22.69
C ALA A 475 1.06 -17.50 22.54
N ALA A 476 0.03 -17.71 23.37
CA ALA A 476 -0.90 -18.82 23.20
C ALA A 476 -1.64 -18.74 21.85
N GLY A 477 -1.98 -17.54 21.39
CA GLY A 477 -2.52 -17.29 20.05
C GLY A 477 -1.50 -17.61 18.94
N MET A 478 -0.23 -17.23 19.10
CA MET A 478 0.83 -17.58 18.15
C MET A 478 1.04 -19.10 18.08
N ARG A 479 1.00 -19.81 19.21
CA ARG A 479 1.10 -21.29 19.22
C ARG A 479 -0.02 -21.97 18.44
N MET A 480 -1.20 -21.33 18.35
CA MET A 480 -2.29 -21.84 17.51
C MET A 480 -1.96 -21.79 16.02
N ASP A 481 -0.99 -20.96 15.60
CA ASP A 481 -0.53 -20.88 14.20
C ASP A 481 0.53 -21.95 13.87
N LEU A 482 1.26 -22.47 14.86
CA LEU A 482 2.23 -23.58 14.69
C LEU A 482 1.57 -24.89 14.29
N ARG A 483 0.31 -25.10 14.70
CA ARG A 483 -0.47 -26.29 14.39
C ARG A 483 -1.59 -25.85 13.47
N MET A 484 -1.44 -26.08 12.17
CA MET A 484 -2.41 -25.68 11.15
C MET A 484 -3.81 -26.25 11.48
N GLN A 485 -4.67 -25.45 12.12
CA GLN A 485 -6.00 -25.87 12.58
C GLN A 485 -7.08 -25.19 11.73
N ARG A 486 -7.91 -26.00 11.07
CA ARG A 486 -9.26 -25.57 10.68
C ARG A 486 -10.07 -25.41 11.96
N TYR A 487 -10.52 -24.19 12.28
CA TYR A 487 -11.44 -23.99 13.38
C TYR A 487 -12.77 -24.67 13.07
N ALA A 488 -13.15 -25.65 13.88
CA ALA A 488 -14.38 -26.42 13.68
C ALA A 488 -15.65 -25.56 13.81
N ASP A 489 -15.59 -24.44 14.53
CA ASP A 489 -16.71 -23.54 14.75
C ASP A 489 -16.27 -22.07 14.96
N MET A 490 -17.27 -21.19 15.01
CA MET A 490 -17.08 -19.76 15.28
C MET A 490 -16.56 -19.47 16.68
N ALA A 491 -16.71 -20.40 17.64
CA ALA A 491 -16.17 -20.22 18.98
C ALA A 491 -14.64 -20.35 18.94
N GLY A 492 -14.10 -21.32 18.22
CA GLY A 492 -12.67 -21.49 17.98
C GLY A 492 -12.04 -20.28 17.28
N LEU A 493 -12.69 -19.76 16.23
CA LEU A 493 -12.20 -18.55 15.53
C LEU A 493 -12.24 -17.30 16.43
N ARG A 494 -13.23 -17.18 17.31
CA ARG A 494 -13.32 -16.08 18.28
C ARG A 494 -12.21 -16.15 19.32
N VAL A 495 -11.91 -17.34 19.84
CA VAL A 495 -10.79 -17.55 20.79
C VAL A 495 -9.47 -17.15 20.14
N TYR A 496 -9.24 -17.56 18.89
CA TYR A 496 -8.06 -17.16 18.13
C TYR A 496 -7.97 -15.63 17.96
N THR A 497 -9.02 -15.01 17.42
CA THR A 497 -9.08 -13.57 17.15
C THR A 497 -8.89 -12.75 18.43
N HIS A 498 -9.41 -13.24 19.56
CA HIS A 498 -9.20 -12.63 20.85
C HIS A 498 -7.71 -12.61 21.22
N ARG A 499 -7.05 -13.76 21.15
CA ARG A 499 -5.64 -13.93 21.53
C ARG A 499 -4.66 -13.13 20.66
N VAL A 500 -4.89 -13.10 19.35
CA VAL A 500 -3.93 -12.49 18.41
C VAL A 500 -4.16 -10.99 18.17
N ALA A 501 -5.37 -10.47 18.45
CA ALA A 501 -5.72 -9.09 18.13
C ALA A 501 -6.38 -8.32 19.28
N ALA A 502 -7.35 -8.90 19.98
CA ALA A 502 -8.06 -8.19 21.05
C ALA A 502 -7.15 -7.95 22.26
N VAL A 503 -6.34 -8.95 22.62
CA VAL A 503 -5.36 -8.89 23.72
C VAL A 503 -4.36 -7.74 23.57
N VAL A 504 -3.90 -7.46 22.35
CA VAL A 504 -2.98 -6.33 22.09
C VAL A 504 -3.66 -4.99 22.37
N GLY A 505 -4.92 -4.84 21.94
CA GLY A 505 -5.72 -3.64 22.23
C GLY A 505 -5.99 -3.47 23.74
N LEU A 506 -6.27 -4.56 24.45
CA LEU A 506 -6.46 -4.55 25.91
C LEU A 506 -5.17 -4.17 26.65
N TRP A 507 -4.03 -4.74 26.24
CA TRP A 507 -2.72 -4.43 26.79
C TRP A 507 -2.40 -2.94 26.63
N ILE A 508 -2.52 -2.39 25.43
CA ILE A 508 -2.27 -0.97 25.16
C ILE A 508 -3.21 -0.08 25.99
N THR A 509 -4.49 -0.45 26.11
CA THR A 509 -5.49 0.32 26.87
C THR A 509 -5.13 0.40 28.35
N GLU A 510 -4.67 -0.69 28.95
CA GLU A 510 -4.24 -0.70 30.34
C GLU A 510 -2.89 -0.01 30.55
N LEU A 511 -1.97 -0.16 29.61
CA LEU A 511 -0.68 0.53 29.63
C LEU A 511 -0.83 2.06 29.56
N ALA A 512 -1.86 2.53 28.84
CA ALA A 512 -2.24 3.94 28.78
C ALA A 512 -3.04 4.41 30.03
N GLY A 513 -3.30 3.53 31.00
CA GLY A 513 -4.00 3.90 32.24
C GLY A 513 -5.46 4.30 32.06
N VAL A 514 -6.10 3.92 30.95
CA VAL A 514 -7.47 4.33 30.63
C VAL A 514 -8.47 3.65 31.56
N ARG A 515 -9.07 4.42 32.47
CA ARG A 515 -10.09 3.94 33.44
C ARG A 515 -11.54 4.30 33.07
N ALA A 516 -11.77 4.75 31.83
CA ALA A 516 -13.09 5.17 31.39
C ALA A 516 -14.11 4.02 31.49
N PRO A 517 -15.27 4.18 32.18
CA PRO A 517 -16.22 3.09 32.40
C PRO A 517 -16.73 2.43 31.12
N ARG A 518 -16.85 3.19 30.02
CA ARG A 518 -17.25 2.66 28.70
C ARG A 518 -16.20 1.76 28.06
N VAL A 519 -14.92 2.02 28.32
CA VAL A 519 -13.79 1.22 27.81
C VAL A 519 -13.62 -0.03 28.68
N LEU A 520 -13.82 0.07 29.99
CA LEU A 520 -13.86 -1.06 30.91
C LEU A 520 -15.03 -2.01 30.60
N ALA A 521 -16.22 -1.47 30.31
CA ALA A 521 -17.39 -2.25 29.89
C ALA A 521 -17.22 -2.87 28.48
N ALA A 522 -16.44 -2.24 27.59
CA ALA A 522 -16.03 -2.87 26.34
C ALA A 522 -15.07 -4.03 26.66
N ARG A 523 -14.02 -3.79 27.46
CA ARG A 523 -13.05 -4.80 27.89
C ARG A 523 -13.74 -6.06 28.45
N GLU A 524 -14.79 -5.93 29.26
CA GLU A 524 -15.58 -7.08 29.73
C GLU A 524 -16.24 -7.87 28.59
N ARG A 525 -16.83 -7.18 27.59
CA ARG A 525 -17.46 -7.81 26.40
C ARG A 525 -16.46 -8.47 25.45
N TRP A 526 -15.22 -7.97 25.38
CA TRP A 526 -14.15 -8.54 24.56
C TRP A 526 -13.34 -9.60 25.31
N GLY A 527 -13.35 -9.58 26.64
CA GLY A 527 -12.55 -10.43 27.54
C GLY A 527 -13.17 -11.77 27.94
N THR A 528 -14.44 -12.04 27.60
CA THR A 528 -15.08 -13.34 27.88
C THR A 528 -15.25 -14.15 26.61
N PRO A 529 -14.65 -15.35 26.49
CA PRO A 529 -15.01 -16.30 25.45
C PRO A 529 -16.49 -16.67 25.64
N CYS A 530 -17.33 -16.36 24.65
CA CYS A 530 -18.76 -16.63 24.70
C CYS A 530 -19.01 -18.14 24.90
N SER A 531 -19.59 -18.52 26.04
CA SER A 531 -19.71 -19.90 26.53
C SER A 531 -21.03 -20.61 26.17
N SER A 532 -21.81 -20.11 25.21
CA SER A 532 -23.07 -20.76 24.80
C SER A 532 -22.94 -21.53 23.47
N PRO A 533 -23.15 -22.87 23.47
CA PRO A 533 -23.19 -23.67 22.27
C PRO A 533 -24.65 -23.81 21.83
N THR A 534 -25.15 -22.99 20.90
CA THR A 534 -26.42 -23.33 20.25
C THR A 534 -26.54 -22.79 18.83
N SER A 535 -26.69 -23.77 17.93
CA SER A 535 -27.18 -23.72 16.55
C SER A 535 -26.49 -22.76 15.57
N CYS A 536 -25.51 -23.28 14.82
CA CYS A 536 -25.55 -23.18 13.36
C CYS A 536 -24.45 -24.06 12.72
N ALA A 537 -24.89 -25.09 11.99
CA ALA A 537 -24.25 -25.86 10.91
C ALA A 537 -22.73 -26.16 10.96
N THR A 538 -22.37 -27.40 10.68
CA THR A 538 -21.01 -27.80 10.28
C THR A 538 -20.54 -26.97 9.08
N TRP A 539 -19.38 -26.29 9.19
CA TRP A 539 -18.79 -25.52 8.10
C TRP A 539 -17.51 -26.20 7.61
N GLU A 540 -17.52 -26.63 6.35
CA GLU A 540 -16.30 -26.98 5.64
C GLU A 540 -15.53 -25.71 5.25
N LYS A 541 -14.20 -25.74 5.37
CA LYS A 541 -13.34 -24.75 4.70
C LYS A 541 -13.30 -25.12 3.20
N THR A 542 -14.39 -24.87 2.49
CA THR A 542 -14.37 -24.80 1.05
C THR A 542 -13.70 -23.49 0.67
N GLY A 543 -12.59 -23.58 -0.08
CA GLY A 543 -11.97 -22.42 -0.70
C GLY A 543 -12.97 -21.76 -1.64
N GLY A 544 -13.62 -20.70 -1.19
CA GLY A 544 -14.65 -20.03 -1.94
C GLY A 544 -15.15 -18.80 -1.20
N ALA A 545 -15.07 -17.65 -1.87
CA ALA A 545 -15.52 -16.37 -1.36
C ALA A 545 -17.05 -16.39 -1.17
N ALA A 546 -17.51 -16.36 0.09
CA ALA A 546 -18.86 -15.93 0.43
C ALA A 546 -18.76 -15.03 1.66
N GLY A 547 -19.23 -13.80 1.51
CA GLY A 547 -19.22 -12.78 2.56
C GLY A 547 -20.10 -13.16 3.76
N CYS A 548 -19.62 -12.86 4.96
CA CYS A 548 -20.45 -12.86 6.16
C CYS A 548 -21.46 -11.70 6.07
N THR A 549 -22.72 -11.98 5.74
CA THR A 549 -23.83 -11.06 6.01
C THR A 549 -24.51 -11.44 7.32
N CYS A 550 -24.38 -10.59 8.34
CA CYS A 550 -25.21 -10.66 9.54
C CYS A 550 -26.37 -9.65 9.40
N ARG A 551 -27.58 -10.14 9.06
CA ARG A 551 -28.81 -9.38 9.27
C ARG A 551 -29.30 -9.61 10.70
N ARG A 552 -28.98 -8.68 11.60
CA ARG A 552 -29.87 -8.31 12.71
C ARG A 552 -29.68 -6.83 13.05
N THR A 553 -30.81 -6.14 12.96
CA THR A 553 -31.05 -4.72 13.23
C THR A 553 -30.80 -4.38 14.71
N SER A 554 -30.57 -3.08 14.95
CA SER A 554 -30.39 -2.38 16.24
C SER A 554 -29.05 -2.54 16.98
N CYS A 555 -28.09 -1.66 16.67
CA CYS A 555 -27.23 -1.06 17.69
C CYS A 555 -26.70 0.30 17.16
N GLY A 556 -27.29 1.39 17.65
CA GLY A 556 -26.91 2.75 17.30
C GLY A 556 -25.72 3.23 18.12
N SER A 557 -24.61 3.55 17.46
CA SER A 557 -23.68 4.65 17.78
C SER A 557 -22.42 4.57 16.90
N THR A 558 -22.08 5.71 16.30
CA THR A 558 -21.12 5.86 15.19
C THR A 558 -19.65 5.69 15.60
N ALA A 559 -19.34 5.69 16.91
CA ALA A 559 -17.98 5.55 17.44
C ALA A 559 -17.46 4.09 17.47
N LEU A 560 -18.35 3.09 17.62
CA LEU A 560 -17.97 1.68 17.75
C LEU A 560 -17.66 0.98 16.42
N ARG A 561 -18.00 1.58 15.26
CA ARG A 561 -17.64 1.05 13.93
C ARG A 561 -16.17 1.29 13.56
N ARG A 562 -15.51 2.30 14.14
CA ARG A 562 -14.14 2.69 13.76
C ARG A 562 -13.04 1.88 14.44
N MET A 563 -13.27 1.37 15.66
CA MET A 563 -12.27 0.52 16.34
C MET A 563 -12.37 -0.97 15.97
N ARG A 564 -13.54 -1.45 15.52
CA ARG A 564 -13.72 -2.84 15.05
C ARG A 564 -12.92 -3.16 13.77
N SER A 565 -12.57 -2.15 12.95
CA SER A 565 -11.83 -2.38 11.70
C SER A 565 -10.34 -2.64 11.91
N ALA A 566 -9.72 -2.08 12.95
CA ALA A 566 -8.29 -2.23 13.19
C ALA A 566 -7.93 -3.62 13.78
N ALA A 567 -8.71 -4.10 14.76
CA ALA A 567 -8.48 -5.41 15.38
C ALA A 567 -8.87 -6.58 14.45
N CYS A 568 -9.98 -6.47 13.70
CA CYS A 568 -10.33 -7.48 12.70
C CYS A 568 -9.35 -7.53 11.51
N ALA A 569 -8.71 -6.41 11.15
CA ALA A 569 -7.71 -6.37 10.08
C ALA A 569 -6.36 -7.01 10.46
N ALA A 570 -6.08 -7.20 11.75
CA ALA A 570 -4.93 -7.95 12.24
C ALA A 570 -5.20 -9.46 12.23
N ALA A 571 -6.37 -9.90 12.70
CA ALA A 571 -6.74 -11.32 12.69
C ALA A 571 -7.00 -11.89 11.28
N ALA A 572 -7.54 -11.09 10.36
CA ALA A 572 -7.81 -11.51 8.98
C ALA A 572 -6.55 -11.70 8.12
N ARG A 573 -5.39 -11.15 8.54
CA ARG A 573 -4.11 -11.34 7.82
C ARG A 573 -3.50 -12.71 8.07
N ARG A 574 -3.86 -13.37 9.16
CA ARG A 574 -3.15 -14.56 9.65
C ARG A 574 -3.69 -15.89 9.10
N THR A 575 -4.92 -15.89 8.57
CA THR A 575 -5.45 -17.01 7.77
C THR A 575 -4.85 -17.14 6.36
N ARG A 576 -3.90 -16.29 5.95
CA ARG A 576 -3.33 -16.27 4.59
C ARG A 576 -1.91 -16.81 4.46
N ARG A 577 -1.27 -17.31 5.54
CA ARG A 577 0.18 -17.62 5.48
C ARG A 577 0.58 -19.08 5.41
N THR A 578 -0.34 -20.04 5.47
CA THR A 578 -0.03 -21.46 5.22
C THR A 578 -1.19 -22.16 4.50
N ALA A 579 -1.37 -21.83 3.22
CA ALA A 579 -1.97 -22.68 2.19
C ALA A 579 -2.13 -21.86 0.90
N ALA A 580 -1.09 -21.90 0.07
CA ALA A 580 -1.13 -21.98 -1.39
C ALA A 580 0.33 -22.06 -1.85
#